data_AF-A0A9E1Q6G1-F1
#
_entry.id   AF-A0A9E1Q6G1-F1
#
_cell.length_a   1.000
_cell.length_b   1.000
_cell.length_c   1.000
_cell.angle_alpha   90.00
_cell.angle_beta   90.00
_cell.angle_gamma   90.00
#
_symmetry.space_group_name_H-M   'P 1'
#
loop_
_entity.id
_entity.type
_entity.pdbx_description
1 polymer ?
#
loop_
_entity_poly.entity_id
_entity_poly.type
_entity_poly.pdbx_seq_one_letter_code
_entity_poly.pdbx_strand_id
1 'polypeptide(L)'
;MSGIAGILKRDGGPVPENWPSILEQTLLLSSSRTYRFEDSIPIQNGSLHILLLGSGSGSRIGSGTKDGVREICDGEDWDECAYAHWHEETLQLELGRRGTGRKPLYWLDLDEVGDGLLFSSNPMPLLKIAEELDLPTELQQGVAEYLQLGYAVEGGALLSPICSMPIEEKFQEICTGARAVEAGIASTPAEDLKTLVTILGKPFADYTLLSKLWQYRSAKDKGIAVLDGTLNPTDSVSPFLERILQPSGTALLHKAHRAAAKRIELGVLAEYVGVQLHVSEDMEPIPPVSFPMSSWLKNPVSSLGVLAEKTFECPEAFCGLPIEQDACRALLNSHQRGDEEHGEQIFALLTLLLWRLQVLA
;
A
#
# COMPACT_ATOMS: atom_id res chain seq x y z
N MET A 1 -10.04 2.84 -6.60
CA MET A 1 -9.93 2.31 -5.24
C MET A 1 -10.88 3.02 -4.31
N SER A 2 -11.78 2.29 -3.67
CA SER A 2 -12.41 2.76 -2.44
C SER A 2 -11.35 2.91 -1.33
N GLY A 3 -11.63 3.69 -0.30
CA GLY A 3 -10.72 3.92 0.83
C GLY A 3 -11.46 4.56 1.99
N ILE A 4 -10.89 4.46 3.19
CA ILE A 4 -11.40 5.14 4.38
C ILE A 4 -10.35 6.09 4.95
N ALA A 5 -10.81 7.14 5.61
CA ALA A 5 -9.99 8.07 6.37
C ALA A 5 -10.79 8.67 7.52
N GLY A 6 -10.12 9.26 8.49
CA GLY A 6 -10.82 9.94 9.57
C GLY A 6 -9.92 10.62 10.58
N ILE A 7 -10.60 11.34 11.47
CA ILE A 7 -10.02 12.17 12.53
C ILE A 7 -10.79 11.87 13.80
N LEU A 8 -10.08 11.53 14.87
CA LEU A 8 -10.59 11.54 16.24
C LEU A 8 -9.77 12.56 17.02
N LYS A 9 -10.39 13.62 17.52
CA LYS A 9 -9.71 14.67 18.30
C LYS A 9 -10.37 14.84 19.65
N ARG A 10 -9.59 14.68 20.73
CA ARG A 10 -10.03 14.59 22.13
C ARG A 10 -9.59 15.78 22.99
N ASP A 11 -8.67 16.60 22.49
CA ASP A 11 -8.08 17.74 23.22
C ASP A 11 -9.04 18.93 23.48
N GLY A 12 -10.28 18.85 23.00
CA GLY A 12 -11.29 19.90 23.17
C GLY A 12 -11.15 21.10 22.23
N GLY A 13 -10.08 21.18 21.43
CA GLY A 13 -9.89 22.22 20.43
C GLY A 13 -10.54 21.87 19.08
N PRO A 14 -10.77 22.86 18.20
CA PRO A 14 -11.33 22.59 16.88
C PRO A 14 -10.39 21.71 16.04
N VAL A 15 -10.96 20.96 15.10
CA VAL A 15 -10.20 20.30 14.03
C VAL A 15 -9.74 21.36 13.03
N PRO A 16 -8.45 21.44 12.66
CA PRO A 16 -7.98 22.37 11.64
C PRO A 16 -8.72 22.18 10.31
N GLU A 17 -9.20 23.29 9.71
CA GLU A 17 -10.09 23.26 8.53
C GLU A 17 -9.48 22.58 7.30
N ASN A 18 -8.15 22.61 7.20
CA ASN A 18 -7.40 22.00 6.10
C ASN A 18 -7.29 20.47 6.22
N TRP A 19 -7.33 19.89 7.41
CA TRP A 19 -7.14 18.44 7.60
C TRP A 19 -8.24 17.59 6.93
N PRO A 20 -9.54 17.89 7.12
CA PRO A 20 -10.60 17.18 6.39
C PRO A 20 -10.40 17.29 4.87
N SER A 21 -9.98 18.46 4.38
CA SER A 21 -9.77 18.72 2.96
C SER A 21 -8.63 17.87 2.39
N ILE A 22 -7.52 17.72 3.13
CA ILE A 22 -6.37 16.88 2.73
C ILE A 22 -6.78 15.40 2.61
N LEU A 23 -7.55 14.90 3.57
CA LEU A 23 -8.04 13.51 3.57
C LEU A 23 -9.03 13.28 2.42
N GLU A 24 -9.99 14.18 2.21
CA GLU A 24 -11.00 14.06 1.14
C GLU A 24 -10.38 14.08 -0.26
N GLN A 25 -9.43 14.98 -0.52
CA GLN A 25 -8.76 15.06 -1.82
C GLN A 25 -8.10 13.74 -2.20
N THR A 26 -7.46 13.08 -1.24
CA THR A 26 -6.79 11.79 -1.47
C THR A 26 -7.80 10.68 -1.80
N LEU A 27 -8.97 10.68 -1.15
CA LEU A 27 -10.05 9.71 -1.42
C LEU A 27 -10.77 9.96 -2.77
N LEU A 28 -10.77 11.21 -3.25
CA LEU A 28 -11.34 11.59 -4.54
C LEU A 28 -10.43 11.22 -5.73
N LEU A 29 -9.12 11.08 -5.51
CA LEU A 29 -8.21 10.57 -6.56
C LEU A 29 -8.59 9.16 -7.01
N SER A 30 -9.27 8.40 -6.15
CA SER A 30 -9.55 6.99 -6.34
C SER A 30 -11.03 6.66 -6.52
N SER A 31 -11.93 7.64 -6.38
CA SER A 31 -13.39 7.49 -6.50
C SER A 31 -14.11 8.81 -6.84
N SER A 32 -15.30 8.72 -7.45
CA SER A 32 -16.12 9.90 -7.81
C SER A 32 -17.12 10.34 -6.73
N ARG A 33 -17.17 9.65 -5.58
CA ARG A 33 -18.10 9.94 -4.48
C ARG A 33 -17.44 9.64 -3.13
N THR A 34 -17.53 10.61 -2.23
CA THR A 34 -17.14 10.48 -0.83
C THR A 34 -18.36 10.47 0.07
N TYR A 35 -18.29 9.67 1.14
CA TYR A 35 -19.21 9.63 2.26
C TYR A 35 -18.54 10.33 3.43
N ARG A 36 -19.30 11.15 4.15
CA ARG A 36 -18.82 11.91 5.30
C ARG A 36 -19.79 11.76 6.47
N PHE A 37 -19.26 11.40 7.62
CA PHE A 37 -19.91 11.52 8.91
C PHE A 37 -19.03 12.38 9.81
N GLU A 38 -19.65 13.35 10.48
CA GLU A 38 -18.96 14.29 11.35
C GLU A 38 -19.84 14.53 12.57
N ASP A 39 -19.24 14.44 13.76
CA ASP A 39 -19.91 14.74 15.01
C ASP A 39 -18.96 15.44 15.99
N SER A 40 -19.54 16.19 16.93
CA SER A 40 -18.84 16.97 17.94
C SER A 40 -19.56 16.85 19.27
N ILE A 41 -19.00 16.04 20.16
CA ILE A 41 -19.64 15.64 21.42
C ILE A 41 -19.01 16.42 22.56
N PRO A 42 -19.79 17.19 23.35
CA PRO A 42 -19.26 17.93 24.48
C PRO A 42 -18.75 16.96 25.57
N ILE A 43 -17.51 17.17 26.02
CA ILE A 43 -16.84 16.44 27.11
C ILE A 43 -16.38 17.43 28.19
N GLN A 44 -15.90 16.93 29.33
CA GLN A 44 -15.55 17.79 30.49
C GLN A 44 -14.56 18.92 30.16
N ASN A 45 -13.64 18.69 29.21
CA ASN A 45 -12.59 19.64 28.83
C ASN A 45 -12.69 20.11 27.37
N GLY A 46 -13.90 20.31 26.84
CA GLY A 46 -14.14 20.83 25.49
C GLY A 46 -15.06 19.94 24.67
N SER A 47 -14.69 19.65 23.43
CA SER A 47 -15.43 18.75 22.55
C SER A 47 -14.55 17.62 22.02
N LEU A 48 -15.12 16.42 21.97
CA LEU A 48 -14.63 15.29 21.21
C LEU A 48 -15.12 15.44 19.77
N HIS A 49 -14.21 15.54 18.81
CA HIS A 49 -14.54 15.60 17.39
C HIS A 49 -14.26 14.26 16.72
N ILE A 50 -15.21 13.76 15.96
CA ILE A 50 -15.06 12.55 15.13
C ILE A 50 -15.45 12.89 13.69
N LEU A 51 -14.56 12.57 12.75
CA LEU A 51 -14.79 12.64 11.32
C LEU A 51 -14.47 11.28 10.72
N LEU A 52 -15.42 10.73 9.97
CA LEU A 52 -15.29 9.49 9.22
C LEU A 52 -15.55 9.78 7.74
N LEU A 53 -14.60 9.43 6.90
CA LEU A 53 -14.63 9.60 5.45
C LEU A 53 -14.50 8.24 4.76
N GLY A 54 -15.39 7.95 3.82
CA GLY A 54 -15.36 6.73 3.02
C GLY A 54 -15.49 7.03 1.54
N SER A 55 -15.02 6.14 0.67
CA SER A 55 -15.07 6.33 -0.78
C SER A 55 -15.57 5.06 -1.49
N GLY A 56 -16.38 5.21 -2.55
CA GLY A 56 -16.94 4.08 -3.33
C GLY A 56 -18.23 3.43 -2.77
N SER A 57 -18.85 2.52 -3.55
CA SER A 57 -20.20 1.98 -3.25
C SER A 57 -20.27 0.93 -2.12
N GLY A 58 -19.12 0.52 -1.58
CA GLY A 58 -19.01 -0.43 -0.47
C GLY A 58 -19.03 0.24 0.90
N SER A 59 -18.73 1.55 0.97
CA SER A 59 -18.91 2.35 2.18
C SER A 59 -20.40 2.54 2.46
N ARG A 60 -20.98 1.56 3.14
CA ARG A 60 -22.26 1.72 3.78
C ARG A 60 -22.02 2.56 5.02
N ILE A 61 -22.33 3.86 4.96
CA ILE A 61 -22.95 4.45 6.15
C ILE A 61 -24.26 3.69 6.26
N GLY A 62 -24.27 2.63 7.07
CA GLY A 62 -25.51 1.91 7.35
C GLY A 62 -26.52 2.96 7.78
N SER A 63 -27.57 3.18 6.97
CA SER A 63 -28.70 4.03 7.33
C SER A 63 -29.56 3.36 8.41
N GLY A 64 -28.95 2.55 9.26
CA GLY A 64 -29.57 1.75 10.29
C GLY A 64 -28.66 1.76 11.50
N THR A 65 -29.01 2.62 12.46
CA THR A 65 -28.65 2.50 13.87
C THR A 65 -29.20 1.18 14.41
N LYS A 66 -28.59 0.06 14.06
CA LYS A 66 -28.63 -1.10 14.94
C LYS A 66 -27.48 -0.87 15.92
N ASP A 67 -27.84 -0.51 17.14
CA ASP A 67 -26.95 -0.51 18.31
C ASP A 67 -25.95 0.65 18.45
N GLY A 68 -26.22 1.83 17.87
CA GLY A 68 -25.43 3.05 18.17
C GLY A 68 -23.99 3.06 17.62
N VAL A 69 -23.67 2.16 16.70
CA VAL A 69 -22.36 2.08 16.03
C VAL A 69 -22.43 2.71 14.64
N ARG A 70 -21.49 3.62 14.34
CA ARG A 70 -21.25 4.15 13.00
C ARG A 70 -20.08 3.43 12.39
N GLU A 71 -20.27 2.87 11.21
CA GLU A 71 -19.24 2.11 10.50
C GLU A 71 -18.91 2.77 9.17
N ILE A 72 -17.61 2.85 8.88
CA ILE A 72 -17.10 3.00 7.52
C ILE A 72 -16.18 1.83 7.22
N CYS A 73 -16.30 1.32 6.00
CA CYS A 73 -15.58 0.15 5.53
C CYS A 73 -15.08 0.41 4.10
N ASP A 74 -13.83 0.07 3.86
CA ASP A 74 -13.27 -0.10 2.53
C ASP A 74 -13.04 -1.60 2.30
N GLY A 75 -13.88 -2.21 1.48
CA GLY A 75 -13.86 -3.65 1.23
C GLY A 75 -15.26 -4.25 1.17
N GLU A 76 -15.32 -5.58 1.28
CA GLU A 76 -16.58 -6.32 1.43
C GLU A 76 -16.71 -6.80 2.88
N ASP A 77 -17.92 -6.64 3.46
CA ASP A 77 -18.23 -6.73 4.90
C ASP A 77 -17.77 -8.00 5.64
N TRP A 78 -17.32 -9.05 4.94
CA TRP A 78 -17.08 -10.38 5.52
C TRP A 78 -15.72 -11.03 5.20
N ASP A 79 -14.97 -10.52 4.22
CA ASP A 79 -13.77 -11.21 3.72
C ASP A 79 -12.52 -10.32 3.80
N GLU A 80 -12.52 -9.19 3.08
CA GLU A 80 -11.32 -8.37 2.86
C GLU A 80 -11.66 -6.90 3.04
N CYS A 81 -11.36 -6.34 4.21
CA CYS A 81 -11.69 -4.96 4.52
C CYS A 81 -10.73 -4.25 5.47
N ALA A 82 -10.66 -2.93 5.32
CA ALA A 82 -10.24 -2.00 6.35
C ALA A 82 -11.49 -1.32 6.90
N TYR A 83 -11.61 -1.22 8.22
CA TYR A 83 -12.82 -0.69 8.86
C TYR A 83 -12.48 0.31 9.97
N ALA A 84 -13.43 1.21 10.19
CA ALA A 84 -13.48 2.07 11.36
C ALA A 84 -14.89 2.03 11.95
N HIS A 85 -15.00 1.61 13.21
CA HIS A 85 -16.24 1.54 13.97
C HIS A 85 -16.21 2.57 15.08
N TRP A 86 -17.09 3.56 14.99
CA TRP A 86 -17.31 4.55 16.02
C TRP A 86 -18.48 4.12 16.89
N HIS A 87 -18.19 3.84 18.16
CA HIS A 87 -19.16 3.42 19.17
C HIS A 87 -19.65 4.65 19.93
N GLU A 88 -20.84 5.17 19.57
CA GLU A 88 -21.37 6.43 20.14
C GLU A 88 -21.60 6.33 21.66
N GLU A 89 -21.99 5.15 22.16
CA GLU A 89 -22.28 4.95 23.58
C GLU A 89 -21.03 4.95 24.47
N THR A 90 -19.93 4.39 23.98
CA THR A 90 -18.67 4.26 24.74
C THR A 90 -17.65 5.34 24.38
N LEU A 91 -17.92 6.15 23.36
CA LEU A 91 -17.00 7.14 22.78
C LEU A 91 -15.68 6.52 22.32
N GLN A 92 -15.74 5.30 21.77
CA GLN A 92 -14.56 4.56 21.30
C GLN A 92 -14.54 4.45 19.78
N LEU A 93 -13.35 4.67 19.21
CA LEU A 93 -13.06 4.36 17.82
C LEU A 93 -12.27 3.05 17.77
N GLU A 94 -12.85 2.05 17.13
CA GLU A 94 -12.19 0.79 16.81
C GLU A 94 -11.74 0.83 15.35
N LEU A 95 -10.46 0.52 15.11
CA LEU A 95 -9.87 0.45 13.79
C LEU A 95 -9.31 -0.94 13.58
N GLY A 96 -9.44 -1.47 12.37
CA GLY A 96 -8.86 -2.77 12.07
C GLY A 96 -8.83 -3.11 10.60
N ARG A 97 -8.19 -4.25 10.34
CA ARG A 97 -8.09 -4.89 9.03
C ARG A 97 -8.47 -6.36 9.16
N ARG A 98 -9.27 -6.86 8.21
CA ARG A 98 -9.66 -8.27 8.12
C ARG A 98 -9.20 -8.88 6.79
N GLY A 99 -9.11 -10.21 6.77
CA GLY A 99 -8.73 -10.98 5.59
C GLY A 99 -7.22 -11.07 5.41
N THR A 100 -6.76 -10.86 4.17
CA THR A 100 -5.32 -10.88 3.83
C THR A 100 -4.62 -9.55 4.06
N GLY A 101 -5.35 -8.51 4.47
CA GLY A 101 -4.83 -7.17 4.70
C GLY A 101 -4.65 -6.34 3.43
N ARG A 102 -5.24 -6.78 2.32
CA ARG A 102 -5.27 -6.10 1.00
C ARG A 102 -5.79 -4.69 1.07
N LYS A 103 -6.65 -4.41 2.03
CA LYS A 103 -7.14 -3.07 2.30
C LYS A 103 -6.21 -2.42 3.32
N PRO A 104 -5.31 -1.53 2.87
CA PRO A 104 -4.38 -0.88 3.78
C PRO A 104 -5.12 0.06 4.72
N LEU A 105 -4.57 0.19 5.92
CA LEU A 105 -4.99 1.18 6.89
C LEU A 105 -3.76 1.63 7.67
N TYR A 106 -3.57 2.93 7.73
CA TYR A 106 -2.48 3.59 8.43
C TYR A 106 -3.07 4.54 9.47
N TRP A 107 -2.30 4.81 10.52
CA TRP A 107 -2.70 5.72 11.58
C TRP A 107 -1.52 6.56 12.06
N LEU A 108 -1.85 7.73 12.59
CA LEU A 108 -0.95 8.71 13.17
C LEU A 108 -1.51 9.11 14.53
N ASP A 109 -0.76 8.83 15.59
CA ASP A 109 -1.04 9.39 16.91
C ASP A 109 -0.68 10.87 16.92
N LEU A 110 -1.56 11.70 17.46
CA LEU A 110 -1.27 13.12 17.64
C LEU A 110 -0.53 13.40 18.96
N ASP A 111 -0.44 12.42 19.86
CA ASP A 111 0.36 12.44 21.10
C ASP A 111 0.42 13.81 21.81
N GLU A 112 1.62 14.36 22.06
CA GLU A 112 1.80 15.63 22.79
C GLU A 112 1.41 16.88 21.97
N VAL A 113 1.34 16.79 20.64
CA VAL A 113 0.94 17.94 19.78
C VAL A 113 -0.58 18.11 19.69
N GLY A 114 -1.33 17.08 20.07
CA GLY A 114 -2.78 17.13 20.25
C GLY A 114 -3.30 15.78 20.72
N ASP A 115 -4.28 15.76 21.63
CA ASP A 115 -4.90 14.50 22.02
C ASP A 115 -5.83 14.02 20.91
N GLY A 116 -5.49 12.92 20.23
CA GLY A 116 -6.27 12.37 19.13
C GLY A 116 -5.53 11.39 18.24
N LEU A 117 -6.19 10.99 17.16
CA LEU A 117 -5.70 10.03 16.18
C LEU A 117 -6.20 10.42 14.78
N LEU A 118 -5.33 10.32 13.80
CA LEU A 118 -5.67 10.40 12.38
C LEU A 118 -5.50 9.01 11.76
N PHE A 119 -6.35 8.64 10.81
CA PHE A 119 -6.19 7.39 10.06
C PHE A 119 -6.56 7.55 8.59
N SER A 120 -5.95 6.74 7.73
CA SER A 120 -6.24 6.70 6.30
C SER A 120 -5.76 5.42 5.66
N SER A 121 -6.47 4.95 4.63
CA SER A 121 -6.01 3.88 3.74
C SER A 121 -4.79 4.28 2.90
N ASN A 122 -4.47 5.57 2.81
CA ASN A 122 -3.29 6.10 2.14
C ASN A 122 -2.44 6.87 3.18
N PRO A 123 -1.13 6.60 3.32
CA PRO A 123 -0.31 7.28 4.33
C PRO A 123 0.02 8.74 3.95
N MET A 124 -0.07 9.12 2.68
CA MET A 124 0.26 10.46 2.18
C MET A 124 -0.44 11.62 2.89
N PRO A 125 -1.77 11.62 3.07
CA PRO A 125 -2.44 12.69 3.81
C PRO A 125 -2.01 12.77 5.27
N LEU A 126 -1.64 11.64 5.90
CA LEU A 126 -1.13 11.63 7.27
C LEU A 126 0.27 12.26 7.36
N LEU A 127 1.12 12.01 6.36
CA LEU A 127 2.46 12.60 6.27
C LEU A 127 2.39 14.12 6.14
N LYS A 128 1.53 14.59 5.24
CA LYS A 128 1.32 16.02 5.03
C LYS A 128 0.86 16.72 6.31
N ILE A 129 -0.02 16.08 7.08
CA ILE A 129 -0.47 16.61 8.37
C ILE A 129 0.64 16.54 9.43
N ALA A 130 1.43 15.47 9.45
CA ALA A 130 2.58 15.35 10.34
C ALA A 130 3.62 16.46 10.09
N GLU A 131 3.88 16.79 8.83
CA GLU A 131 4.75 17.92 8.43
C GLU A 131 4.18 19.27 8.88
N GLU A 132 2.87 19.50 8.72
CA GLU A 132 2.22 20.72 9.23
C GLU A 132 2.29 20.87 10.75
N LEU A 133 2.42 19.75 11.47
CA LEU A 133 2.56 19.68 12.92
C LEU A 133 4.03 19.72 13.39
N ASP A 134 4.99 19.90 12.47
CA ASP A 134 6.44 19.82 12.74
C ASP A 134 6.85 18.50 13.43
N LEU A 135 6.11 17.41 13.19
CA LEU A 135 6.45 16.09 13.72
C LEU A 135 7.65 15.52 12.95
N PRO A 136 8.66 14.95 13.65
CA PRO A 136 9.84 14.41 12.99
C PRO A 136 9.49 13.18 12.14
N THR A 137 9.55 13.34 10.82
CA THR A 137 9.37 12.24 9.88
C THR A 137 10.70 11.53 9.64
N GLU A 138 10.84 10.32 10.17
CA GLU A 138 12.06 9.51 10.04
C GLU A 138 11.76 8.16 9.40
N LEU A 139 12.65 7.70 8.53
CA LEU A 139 12.62 6.33 8.00
C LEU A 139 13.06 5.36 9.10
N GLN A 140 12.20 4.39 9.41
CA GLN A 140 12.37 3.50 10.56
C GLN A 140 13.02 2.16 10.18
N GLN A 141 13.27 1.30 11.17
CA GLN A 141 13.83 -0.07 11.01
C GLN A 141 13.07 -0.91 9.97
N GLY A 142 11.78 -0.63 9.74
CA GLY A 142 10.98 -1.25 8.70
C GLY A 142 11.56 -1.13 7.29
N VAL A 143 12.40 -0.12 7.00
CA VAL A 143 13.10 -0.03 5.71
C VAL A 143 14.19 -1.09 5.57
N ALA A 144 14.95 -1.35 6.64
CA ALA A 144 15.96 -2.41 6.63
C ALA A 144 15.30 -3.79 6.47
N GLU A 145 14.19 -4.02 7.17
CA GLU A 145 13.38 -5.23 7.01
C GLU A 145 12.79 -5.35 5.61
N TYR A 146 12.28 -4.26 5.04
CA TYR A 146 11.82 -4.21 3.65
C TYR A 146 12.93 -4.58 2.65
N LEU A 147 14.12 -4.01 2.80
CA LEU A 147 15.27 -4.33 1.94
C LEU A 147 15.71 -5.80 2.07
N GLN A 148 15.55 -6.39 3.25
CA GLN A 148 15.88 -7.79 3.52
C GLN A 148 14.81 -8.77 3.04
N LEU A 149 13.53 -8.44 3.24
CA LEU A 149 12.41 -9.37 3.06
C LEU A 149 11.61 -9.11 1.77
N GLY A 150 11.75 -7.93 1.19
CA GLY A 150 11.02 -7.46 0.01
C GLY A 150 9.60 -6.95 0.27
N TYR A 151 9.19 -6.87 1.55
CA TYR A 151 7.89 -6.35 2.00
C TYR A 151 8.01 -5.76 3.40
N ALA A 152 7.08 -4.86 3.77
CA ALA A 152 6.99 -4.32 5.13
C ALA A 152 6.17 -5.25 6.03
N VAL A 153 6.70 -5.61 7.20
CA VAL A 153 6.01 -6.46 8.19
C VAL A 153 4.84 -5.69 8.81
N GLU A 154 3.74 -6.39 9.11
CA GLU A 154 2.56 -5.81 9.76
C GLU A 154 2.87 -5.13 11.09
N GLY A 155 2.24 -3.99 11.34
CA GLY A 155 2.53 -3.15 12.51
C GLY A 155 3.83 -2.37 12.42
N GLY A 156 4.69 -2.63 11.43
CA GLY A 156 5.93 -1.90 11.21
C GLY A 156 5.69 -0.51 10.63
N ALA A 157 6.33 0.50 11.22
CA ALA A 157 6.45 1.82 10.63
C ALA A 157 7.52 1.77 9.53
N LEU A 158 7.13 2.03 8.28
CA LEU A 158 8.10 2.42 7.25
C LEU A 158 8.52 3.89 7.44
N LEU A 159 7.65 4.69 8.06
CA LEU A 159 7.82 6.11 8.34
C LEU A 159 7.33 6.36 9.76
N SER A 160 8.17 6.87 10.65
CA SER A 160 7.68 7.49 11.88
C SER A 160 7.10 8.86 11.52
N PRO A 161 6.02 9.34 12.16
CA PRO A 161 5.23 8.68 13.22
C PRO A 161 4.08 7.76 12.73
N ILE A 162 4.02 7.43 11.44
CA ILE A 162 2.87 6.73 10.84
C ILE A 162 3.02 5.21 10.88
N CYS A 163 2.04 4.55 11.48
CA CYS A 163 2.06 3.10 11.66
C CYS A 163 1.01 2.42 10.74
N SER A 164 1.33 1.22 10.25
CA SER A 164 0.34 0.38 9.56
C SER A 164 -0.47 -0.41 10.59
N MET A 165 -1.78 -0.47 10.40
CA MET A 165 -2.67 -1.26 11.26
C MET A 165 -2.39 -2.77 11.05
N PRO A 166 -2.28 -3.59 12.12
CA PRO A 166 -2.13 -5.04 12.01
C PRO A 166 -3.39 -5.72 11.46
N ILE A 167 -3.26 -6.96 10.97
CA ILE A 167 -4.39 -7.78 10.53
C ILE A 167 -4.99 -8.56 11.71
N GLU A 168 -6.31 -8.60 11.80
CA GLU A 168 -7.01 -9.62 12.59
C GLU A 168 -7.00 -10.96 11.81
N GLU A 169 -6.18 -11.93 12.24
CA GLU A 169 -6.00 -13.22 11.56
C GLU A 169 -7.32 -14.02 11.42
N LYS A 170 -7.98 -13.91 10.26
CA LYS A 170 -9.00 -14.85 9.80
C LYS A 170 -8.83 -15.09 8.29
N PHE A 171 -8.10 -16.14 7.93
CA PHE A 171 -8.00 -16.61 6.55
C PHE A 171 -9.24 -17.43 6.20
N GLN A 172 -10.10 -16.90 5.32
CA GLN A 172 -11.00 -17.69 4.49
C GLN A 172 -10.59 -17.54 3.03
N GLU A 173 -10.89 -18.53 2.19
CA GLU A 173 -10.60 -18.48 0.75
C GLU A 173 -11.49 -17.44 0.07
N ILE A 174 -10.87 -16.40 -0.51
CA ILE A 174 -11.60 -15.23 -1.03
C ILE A 174 -11.65 -15.25 -2.56
N CYS A 175 -12.85 -15.17 -3.12
CA CYS A 175 -13.09 -14.84 -4.53
C CYS A 175 -13.22 -13.33 -4.67
N THR A 176 -12.21 -12.61 -5.19
CA THR A 176 -12.30 -11.14 -5.32
C THR A 176 -12.75 -10.70 -6.71
N GLY A 177 -13.91 -10.05 -6.82
CA GLY A 177 -14.31 -9.32 -8.03
C GLY A 177 -13.62 -7.96 -8.09
N ALA A 178 -12.89 -7.64 -9.16
CA ALA A 178 -12.34 -6.30 -9.36
C ALA A 178 -13.35 -5.40 -10.08
N ARG A 179 -13.54 -4.17 -9.60
CA ARG A 179 -14.22 -3.10 -10.35
C ARG A 179 -13.17 -2.23 -11.04
N ALA A 180 -13.41 -1.92 -12.31
CA ALA A 180 -12.52 -1.06 -13.08
C ALA A 180 -12.41 0.32 -12.44
N VAL A 181 -11.17 0.78 -12.22
CA VAL A 181 -10.89 2.20 -11.91
C VAL A 181 -10.80 2.94 -13.25
N GLU A 182 -11.50 4.06 -13.37
CA GLU A 182 -11.34 5.02 -14.48
C GLU A 182 -10.03 5.82 -14.35
N ALA A 183 -8.93 5.17 -13.94
CA ALA A 183 -7.62 5.79 -13.96
C ALA A 183 -7.10 5.75 -15.40
N GLY A 184 -6.62 6.88 -15.91
CA GLY A 184 -5.95 6.92 -17.21
C GLY A 184 -4.84 5.87 -17.25
N ILE A 185 -4.97 4.91 -18.16
CA ILE A 185 -4.01 3.82 -18.30
C ILE A 185 -2.68 4.43 -18.75
N ALA A 186 -1.63 4.31 -17.94
CA ALA A 186 -0.30 4.81 -18.25
C ALA A 186 0.29 4.11 -19.50
N SER A 187 1.14 4.83 -20.25
CA SER A 187 1.59 4.41 -21.58
C SER A 187 2.95 3.69 -21.59
N THR A 188 3.71 3.79 -20.49
CA THR A 188 5.06 3.21 -20.37
C THR A 188 5.26 2.45 -19.03
N PRO A 189 6.17 1.45 -18.98
CA PRO A 189 6.52 0.77 -17.73
C PRO A 189 6.96 1.69 -16.58
N ALA A 190 7.61 2.80 -16.89
CA ALA A 190 8.04 3.80 -15.89
C ALA A 190 6.86 4.56 -15.27
N GLU A 191 5.88 4.95 -16.08
CA GLU A 191 4.65 5.60 -15.60
C GLU A 191 3.77 4.62 -14.80
N ASP A 192 3.69 3.37 -15.24
CA ASP A 192 3.04 2.29 -14.49
C ASP A 192 3.68 2.11 -13.12
N LEU A 193 5.01 2.03 -13.05
CA LEU A 193 5.71 1.84 -11.79
C LEU A 193 5.43 2.98 -10.80
N LYS A 194 5.48 4.24 -11.27
CA LYS A 194 5.14 5.41 -10.43
C LYS A 194 3.71 5.36 -9.93
N THR A 195 2.77 5.02 -10.82
CA THR A 195 1.35 4.91 -10.50
C THR A 195 1.10 3.79 -9.49
N LEU A 196 1.74 2.64 -9.66
CA LEU A 196 1.63 1.51 -8.73
C LEU A 196 2.16 1.84 -7.35
N VAL A 197 3.31 2.52 -7.26
CA VAL A 197 3.84 3.00 -5.97
C VAL A 197 2.85 3.93 -5.27
N THR A 198 2.20 4.83 -6.02
CA THR A 198 1.17 5.73 -5.47
C THR A 198 -0.08 4.98 -5.03
N ILE A 199 -0.58 4.04 -5.84
CA ILE A 199 -1.79 3.27 -5.54
C ILE A 199 -1.54 2.34 -4.35
N LEU A 200 -0.39 1.67 -4.27
CA LEU A 200 -0.07 0.78 -3.16
C LEU A 200 0.25 1.55 -1.87
N GLY A 201 0.66 2.82 -1.97
CA GLY A 201 1.02 3.67 -0.83
C GLY A 201 2.27 3.21 -0.07
N LYS A 202 2.97 2.21 -0.58
CA LYS A 202 4.16 1.59 0.03
C LYS A 202 5.12 1.09 -1.05
N PRO A 203 6.42 0.95 -0.73
CA PRO A 203 7.35 0.29 -1.63
C PRO A 203 7.11 -1.23 -1.65
N PHE A 204 7.43 -1.87 -2.77
CA PHE A 204 7.25 -3.30 -3.00
C PHE A 204 8.41 -3.84 -3.82
N ALA A 205 8.92 -5.04 -3.49
CA ALA A 205 10.12 -5.59 -4.13
C ALA A 205 9.82 -6.70 -5.15
N ASP A 206 8.56 -7.13 -5.29
CA ASP A 206 8.21 -8.15 -6.28
C ASP A 206 8.24 -7.58 -7.69
N TYR A 207 9.40 -7.76 -8.32
CA TYR A 207 9.70 -7.32 -9.67
C TYR A 207 8.80 -7.98 -10.74
N THR A 208 8.09 -9.08 -10.39
CA THR A 208 7.15 -9.74 -11.31
C THR A 208 5.83 -8.98 -11.45
N LEU A 209 5.51 -8.06 -10.53
CA LEU A 209 4.25 -7.31 -10.57
C LEU A 209 4.08 -6.48 -11.83
N LEU A 210 5.14 -5.82 -12.29
CA LEU A 210 5.08 -5.03 -13.52
C LEU A 210 4.84 -5.94 -14.74
N SER A 211 5.43 -7.14 -14.73
CA SER A 211 5.17 -8.14 -15.78
C SER A 211 3.72 -8.61 -15.74
N LYS A 212 3.18 -8.88 -14.54
CA LYS A 212 1.78 -9.29 -14.36
C LYS A 212 0.79 -8.19 -14.76
N LEU A 213 1.08 -6.92 -14.47
CA LEU A 213 0.27 -5.79 -14.94
C LEU A 213 0.14 -5.81 -16.47
N TRP A 214 1.24 -6.01 -17.18
CA TRP A 214 1.25 -6.06 -18.64
C TRP A 214 0.59 -7.32 -19.20
N GLN A 215 0.70 -8.46 -18.51
CA GLN A 215 -0.10 -9.66 -18.81
C GLN A 215 -1.59 -9.39 -18.67
N TYR A 216 -2.01 -8.72 -17.59
CA TYR A 216 -3.41 -8.40 -17.32
C TYR A 216 -3.96 -7.47 -18.38
N ARG A 217 -3.17 -6.49 -18.84
CA ARG A 217 -3.52 -5.63 -19.97
C ARG A 217 -3.72 -6.44 -21.25
N SER A 218 -2.76 -7.31 -21.59
CA SER A 218 -2.89 -8.17 -22.76
C SER A 218 -4.12 -9.10 -22.68
N ALA A 219 -4.43 -9.61 -21.48
CA ALA A 219 -5.61 -10.43 -21.24
C ALA A 219 -6.90 -9.60 -21.44
N LYS A 220 -6.95 -8.38 -20.89
CA LYS A 220 -8.06 -7.43 -21.09
C LYS A 220 -8.32 -7.14 -22.56
N ASP A 221 -7.27 -6.80 -23.32
CA ASP A 221 -7.36 -6.50 -24.75
C ASP A 221 -7.88 -7.68 -25.57
N LYS A 222 -7.64 -8.91 -25.07
CA LYS A 222 -8.11 -10.16 -25.67
C LYS A 222 -9.45 -10.64 -25.10
N GLY A 223 -10.05 -9.93 -24.14
CA GLY A 223 -11.28 -10.33 -23.46
C GLY A 223 -11.15 -11.60 -22.61
N ILE A 224 -9.93 -11.90 -22.13
CA ILE A 224 -9.62 -13.09 -21.34
C ILE A 224 -9.72 -12.75 -19.86
N ALA A 225 -10.44 -13.58 -19.09
CA ALA A 225 -10.47 -13.49 -17.63
C ALA A 225 -9.09 -13.86 -17.05
N VAL A 226 -8.63 -13.12 -16.04
CA VAL A 226 -7.33 -13.35 -15.44
C VAL A 226 -7.46 -14.37 -14.31
N LEU A 227 -6.72 -15.47 -14.44
CA LEU A 227 -6.63 -16.55 -13.47
C LEU A 227 -5.19 -16.59 -12.93
N ASP A 228 -5.02 -16.38 -11.63
CA ASP A 228 -3.73 -16.50 -10.96
C ASP A 228 -3.84 -17.65 -9.95
N GLY A 229 -3.31 -18.81 -10.35
CA GLY A 229 -3.29 -20.04 -9.57
C GLY A 229 -2.42 -19.91 -8.32
N THR A 230 -2.73 -20.76 -7.34
CA THR A 230 -2.17 -20.83 -5.98
C THR A 230 -0.74 -20.33 -5.77
N LEU A 231 -0.61 -19.42 -4.80
CA LEU A 231 0.63 -19.19 -4.06
C LEU A 231 0.73 -20.27 -2.98
N ASN A 232 1.21 -21.46 -3.32
CA ASN A 232 1.65 -22.36 -2.26
C ASN A 232 2.76 -21.63 -1.47
N PRO A 233 2.75 -21.68 -0.12
CA PRO A 233 3.82 -21.12 0.70
C PRO A 233 5.21 -21.71 0.36
N THR A 234 5.26 -22.79 -0.42
CA THR A 234 6.47 -23.42 -0.95
C THR A 234 7.02 -22.78 -2.22
N ASP A 235 6.21 -22.05 -3.00
CA ASP A 235 6.54 -21.74 -4.41
C ASP A 235 7.08 -20.30 -4.61
N SER A 236 7.16 -19.49 -3.56
CA SER A 236 7.39 -18.03 -3.67
C SER A 236 8.76 -17.53 -3.16
N VAL A 237 9.72 -18.41 -2.92
CA VAL A 237 11.02 -17.96 -2.42
C VAL A 237 11.95 -17.62 -3.60
N SER A 238 12.36 -16.35 -3.71
CA SER A 238 13.53 -16.01 -4.52
C SER A 238 14.72 -16.82 -4.01
N PRO A 239 15.51 -17.49 -4.87
CA PRO A 239 16.70 -18.26 -4.46
C PRO A 239 17.70 -17.44 -3.62
N PHE A 240 17.65 -16.11 -3.73
CA PHE A 240 18.39 -15.18 -2.89
C PHE A 240 17.97 -15.25 -1.41
N LEU A 241 16.67 -15.37 -1.13
CA LEU A 241 16.11 -15.34 0.23
C LEU A 241 16.23 -16.68 0.96
N GLU A 242 16.23 -17.81 0.23
CA GLU A 242 16.57 -19.12 0.81
C GLU A 242 17.98 -19.15 1.37
N ARG A 243 18.90 -18.37 0.81
CA ARG A 243 20.29 -18.27 1.30
C ARG A 243 20.44 -17.43 2.55
N ILE A 244 19.52 -16.50 2.80
CA ILE A 244 19.61 -15.52 3.90
C ILE A 244 18.84 -16.01 5.14
N LEU A 245 17.68 -16.65 4.93
CA LEU A 245 16.82 -17.13 6.01
C LEU A 245 17.15 -18.59 6.33
N GLN A 246 17.90 -18.84 7.41
CA GLN A 246 18.00 -20.19 7.97
C GLN A 246 16.60 -20.66 8.44
N PRO A 247 16.23 -21.93 8.21
CA PRO A 247 14.87 -22.40 8.48
C PRO A 247 14.64 -22.51 9.99
N SER A 248 14.02 -21.48 10.56
CA SER A 248 13.45 -21.49 11.91
C SER A 248 11.96 -21.15 11.83
N GLY A 249 11.21 -21.30 12.93
CA GLY A 249 9.75 -21.11 12.95
C GLY A 249 9.26 -19.74 12.45
N THR A 250 10.12 -18.71 12.45
CA THR A 250 9.84 -17.39 11.87
C THR A 250 9.74 -17.42 10.35
N ALA A 251 10.44 -18.34 9.66
CA ALA A 251 10.44 -18.43 8.20
C ALA A 251 9.06 -18.82 7.62
N LEU A 252 8.29 -19.65 8.33
CA LEU A 252 6.92 -19.99 7.95
C LEU A 252 5.96 -18.80 8.08
N LEU A 253 6.12 -18.01 9.14
CA LEU A 253 5.36 -16.77 9.36
C LEU A 253 5.67 -15.74 8.26
N HIS A 254 6.95 -15.54 7.94
CA HIS A 254 7.36 -14.67 6.84
C HIS A 254 6.84 -15.13 5.48
N LYS A 255 6.82 -16.45 5.22
CA LYS A 255 6.22 -17.02 4.00
C LYS A 255 4.72 -16.72 3.90
N ALA A 256 3.98 -16.89 5.00
CA ALA A 256 2.55 -16.57 5.04
C ALA A 256 2.29 -15.08 4.81
N HIS A 257 3.04 -14.20 5.49
CA HIS A 257 2.92 -12.74 5.33
C HIS A 257 3.25 -12.29 3.90
N ARG A 258 4.27 -12.90 3.26
CA ARG A 258 4.62 -12.58 1.87
C ARG A 258 3.56 -13.07 0.89
N ALA A 259 3.03 -14.28 1.08
CA ALA A 259 1.94 -14.78 0.24
C ALA A 259 0.70 -13.89 0.36
N ALA A 260 0.36 -13.44 1.58
CA ALA A 260 -0.67 -12.44 1.80
C ALA A 260 -0.36 -11.13 1.06
N ALA A 261 0.81 -10.51 1.30
CA ALA A 261 1.24 -9.28 0.65
C ALA A 261 1.19 -9.35 -0.88
N LYS A 262 1.61 -10.47 -1.48
CA LYS A 262 1.54 -10.68 -2.92
C LYS A 262 0.11 -10.73 -3.44
N ARG A 263 -0.83 -11.36 -2.72
CA ARG A 263 -2.27 -11.34 -3.08
C ARG A 263 -2.82 -9.91 -3.11
N ILE A 264 -2.42 -9.08 -2.14
CA ILE A 264 -2.79 -7.66 -2.08
C ILE A 264 -2.38 -6.97 -3.38
N GLU A 265 -1.10 -7.08 -3.73
CA GLU A 265 -0.50 -6.42 -4.88
C GLU A 265 -1.18 -6.86 -6.17
N LEU A 266 -1.40 -8.15 -6.37
CA LEU A 266 -2.09 -8.70 -7.56
C LEU A 266 -3.52 -8.20 -7.70
N GLY A 267 -4.24 -8.11 -6.59
CA GLY A 267 -5.59 -7.57 -6.55
C GLY A 267 -5.63 -6.09 -6.94
N VAL A 268 -4.66 -5.31 -6.47
CA VAL A 268 -4.50 -3.90 -6.85
C VAL A 268 -4.19 -3.76 -8.34
N LEU A 269 -3.32 -4.62 -8.91
CA LEU A 269 -3.05 -4.63 -10.35
C LEU A 269 -4.32 -4.91 -11.16
N ALA A 270 -5.10 -5.90 -10.76
CA ALA A 270 -6.34 -6.28 -11.44
C ALA A 270 -7.36 -5.14 -11.44
N GLU A 271 -7.52 -4.46 -10.31
CA GLU A 271 -8.39 -3.29 -10.18
C GLU A 271 -7.92 -2.12 -11.06
N TYR A 272 -6.61 -1.84 -11.05
CA TYR A 272 -5.99 -0.78 -11.86
C TYR A 272 -6.17 -1.03 -13.37
N VAL A 273 -5.95 -2.27 -13.83
CA VAL A 273 -6.13 -2.63 -15.24
C VAL A 273 -7.62 -2.76 -15.59
N GLY A 274 -8.48 -3.05 -14.61
CA GLY A 274 -9.90 -3.32 -14.82
C GLY A 274 -10.18 -4.72 -15.36
N VAL A 275 -9.48 -5.73 -14.84
CA VAL A 275 -9.71 -7.15 -15.11
C VAL A 275 -10.25 -7.85 -13.88
N GLN A 276 -11.09 -8.87 -14.09
CA GLN A 276 -11.48 -9.76 -13.00
C GLN A 276 -10.33 -10.73 -12.70
N LEU A 277 -9.92 -10.76 -11.43
CA LEU A 277 -8.90 -11.67 -10.92
C LEU A 277 -9.57 -12.83 -10.19
N HIS A 278 -9.35 -14.05 -10.68
CA HIS A 278 -9.76 -15.26 -10.00
C HIS A 278 -8.54 -15.94 -9.39
N VAL A 279 -8.62 -16.24 -8.09
CA VAL A 279 -7.61 -17.02 -7.35
C VAL A 279 -8.25 -18.36 -6.99
N SER A 280 -7.65 -19.46 -7.41
CA SER A 280 -8.14 -20.82 -7.13
C SER A 280 -6.96 -21.78 -6.98
N GLU A 281 -7.08 -22.73 -6.06
CA GLU A 281 -6.08 -23.78 -5.85
C GLU A 281 -6.16 -24.90 -6.88
N ASP A 282 -7.31 -25.04 -7.54
CA ASP A 282 -7.64 -26.16 -8.44
C ASP A 282 -7.47 -25.82 -9.93
N MET A 283 -7.03 -24.60 -10.24
CA MET A 283 -7.01 -24.08 -11.60
C MET A 283 -5.57 -23.84 -12.08
N GLU A 284 -5.31 -24.18 -13.35
CA GLU A 284 -4.01 -23.90 -13.95
C GLU A 284 -3.81 -22.38 -14.11
N PRO A 285 -2.71 -21.80 -13.56
CA PRO A 285 -2.41 -20.38 -13.70
C PRO A 285 -2.18 -20.02 -15.18
N ILE A 286 -2.46 -18.77 -15.55
CA ILE A 286 -2.03 -18.25 -16.85
C ILE A 286 -0.51 -18.47 -16.96
N PRO A 287 -0.02 -19.10 -18.05
CA PRO A 287 1.41 -19.32 -18.23
C PRO A 287 2.16 -17.99 -18.10
N PRO A 288 3.19 -17.90 -17.25
CA PRO A 288 3.91 -16.65 -17.04
C PRO A 288 4.52 -16.20 -18.37
N VAL A 289 4.01 -15.08 -18.90
CA VAL A 289 4.67 -14.38 -19.99
C VAL A 289 5.81 -13.59 -19.36
N SER A 290 7.04 -14.06 -19.57
CA SER A 290 8.24 -13.36 -19.11
C SER A 290 8.37 -12.04 -19.87
N PHE A 291 7.91 -10.94 -19.29
CA PHE A 291 8.28 -9.61 -19.74
C PHE A 291 9.68 -9.30 -19.21
N PRO A 292 10.60 -8.83 -20.06
CA PRO A 292 12.02 -8.85 -19.72
C PRO A 292 12.38 -7.59 -18.93
N MET A 293 11.89 -7.47 -17.70
CA MET A 293 12.16 -6.32 -16.84
C MET A 293 13.66 -6.12 -16.62
N SER A 294 14.41 -7.21 -16.43
CA SER A 294 15.88 -7.20 -16.46
C SER A 294 16.39 -6.52 -17.74
N SER A 295 15.88 -6.91 -18.92
CA SER A 295 16.26 -6.26 -20.17
C SER A 295 15.82 -4.79 -20.29
N TRP A 296 14.71 -4.40 -19.64
CA TRP A 296 14.30 -2.99 -19.58
C TRP A 296 15.27 -2.18 -18.70
N LEU A 297 15.60 -2.65 -17.50
CA LEU A 297 16.57 -2.00 -16.61
C LEU A 297 17.98 -1.98 -17.21
N LYS A 298 18.37 -3.06 -17.89
CA LYS A 298 19.64 -3.19 -18.60
C LYS A 298 19.76 -2.24 -19.79
N ASN A 299 18.64 -1.85 -20.41
CA ASN A 299 18.64 -0.95 -21.55
C ASN A 299 18.47 0.52 -21.08
N PRO A 300 19.53 1.35 -21.15
CA PRO A 300 19.51 2.73 -20.65
C PRO A 300 18.57 3.65 -21.45
N VAL A 301 18.17 3.27 -22.67
CA VAL A 301 17.19 4.05 -23.46
C VAL A 301 15.75 3.58 -23.26
N SER A 302 15.53 2.51 -22.50
CA SER A 302 14.17 2.12 -22.13
C SER A 302 13.60 3.10 -21.10
N SER A 303 12.28 3.30 -21.08
CA SER A 303 11.65 4.18 -20.09
C SER A 303 12.02 3.85 -18.64
N LEU A 304 12.16 2.55 -18.32
CA LEU A 304 12.51 2.08 -16.99
C LEU A 304 14.01 2.23 -16.69
N GLY A 305 14.88 2.04 -17.69
CA GLY A 305 16.31 2.29 -17.58
C GLY A 305 16.62 3.77 -17.35
N VAL A 306 15.99 4.66 -18.14
CA VAL A 306 16.08 6.12 -17.96
C VAL A 306 15.57 6.53 -16.57
N LEU A 307 14.49 5.91 -16.09
CA LEU A 307 13.97 6.19 -14.75
C LEU A 307 14.98 5.78 -13.68
N ALA A 308 15.52 4.56 -13.76
CA ALA A 308 16.51 4.06 -12.81
C ALA A 308 17.76 4.95 -12.76
N GLU A 309 18.32 5.34 -13.92
CA GLU A 309 19.46 6.25 -14.02
C GLU A 309 19.17 7.58 -13.34
N LYS A 310 18.09 8.26 -13.74
CA LYS A 310 17.71 9.56 -13.17
C LYS A 310 17.52 9.50 -11.66
N THR A 311 16.87 8.45 -11.18
CA THR A 311 16.62 8.28 -9.74
C THR A 311 17.92 8.00 -8.99
N PHE A 312 18.85 7.21 -9.54
CA PHE A 312 20.14 6.88 -8.90
C PHE A 312 21.24 7.94 -9.15
N GLU A 313 21.01 8.90 -10.04
CA GLU A 313 21.87 10.06 -10.23
C GLU A 313 21.51 11.22 -9.29
N CYS A 314 20.29 11.24 -8.77
CA CYS A 314 19.85 12.24 -7.80
C CYS A 314 20.70 12.17 -6.52
N PRO A 315 21.48 13.22 -6.15
CA PRO A 315 22.43 13.17 -5.03
C PRO A 315 21.80 12.92 -3.66
N GLU A 316 20.52 13.26 -3.50
CA GLU A 316 19.78 13.15 -2.23
C GLU A 316 18.78 11.98 -2.24
N ALA A 317 18.89 11.07 -3.21
CA ALA A 317 17.94 9.97 -3.36
C ALA A 317 17.88 9.10 -2.10
N PHE A 318 19.05 8.75 -1.55
CA PHE A 318 19.17 7.95 -0.33
C PHE A 318 19.42 8.77 0.95
N CYS A 319 19.18 10.08 0.95
CA CYS A 319 19.38 10.89 2.15
C CYS A 319 18.53 10.36 3.33
N GLY A 320 19.17 10.12 4.48
CA GLY A 320 18.54 9.54 5.68
C GLY A 320 18.37 8.02 5.64
N LEU A 321 18.82 7.34 4.58
CA LEU A 321 18.82 5.87 4.49
C LEU A 321 20.22 5.30 4.69
N PRO A 322 20.36 4.10 5.28
CA PRO A 322 21.65 3.40 5.40
C PRO A 322 22.06 2.76 4.06
N ILE A 323 21.98 3.51 2.97
CA ILE A 323 22.23 3.04 1.60
C ILE A 323 23.24 3.98 0.93
N GLU A 324 24.34 3.41 0.46
CA GLU A 324 25.38 4.18 -0.23
C GLU A 324 25.01 4.42 -1.70
N GLN A 325 24.83 5.69 -2.08
CA GLN A 325 24.47 6.11 -3.44
C GLN A 325 25.42 5.55 -4.50
N ASP A 326 26.74 5.61 -4.24
CA ASP A 326 27.74 5.16 -5.20
C ASP A 326 27.69 3.63 -5.38
N ALA A 327 27.35 2.87 -4.34
CA ALA A 327 27.15 1.43 -4.42
C ALA A 327 25.93 1.09 -5.29
N CYS A 328 24.82 1.81 -5.13
CA CYS A 328 23.62 1.63 -5.97
C CYS A 328 23.90 1.96 -7.45
N ARG A 329 24.68 3.02 -7.71
CA ARG A 329 25.09 3.37 -9.08
C ARG A 329 26.00 2.30 -9.68
N ALA A 330 26.96 1.78 -8.91
CA ALA A 330 27.82 0.69 -9.35
C ALA A 330 27.02 -0.58 -9.69
N LEU A 331 26.00 -0.88 -8.88
CA LEU A 331 25.09 -2.01 -9.06
C LEU A 331 24.25 -1.86 -10.35
N LEU A 332 23.70 -0.67 -10.63
CA LEU A 332 23.02 -0.39 -11.90
C LEU A 332 23.97 -0.52 -13.10
N ASN A 333 25.16 0.07 -13.01
CA ASN A 333 26.16 0.03 -14.09
C ASN A 333 26.61 -1.40 -14.41
N SER A 334 26.87 -2.22 -13.39
CA SER A 334 27.22 -3.64 -13.53
C SER A 334 26.13 -4.41 -14.28
N HIS A 335 24.87 -4.17 -13.92
CA HIS A 335 23.72 -4.79 -14.57
C HIS A 335 23.54 -4.37 -16.03
N GLN A 336 23.66 -3.07 -16.31
CA GLN A 336 23.54 -2.53 -17.67
C GLN A 336 24.65 -3.04 -18.61
N ARG A 337 25.89 -3.17 -18.11
CA ARG A 337 27.00 -3.80 -18.86
C ARG A 337 26.80 -5.30 -19.06
N GLY A 338 25.94 -5.91 -18.24
CA GLY A 338 25.70 -7.36 -18.25
C GLY A 338 26.79 -8.15 -17.55
N ASP A 339 27.56 -7.51 -16.68
CA ASP A 339 28.58 -8.15 -15.86
C ASP A 339 27.91 -9.07 -14.82
N GLU A 340 26.79 -8.60 -14.24
CA GLU A 340 26.00 -9.32 -13.22
C GLU A 340 24.48 -9.10 -13.40
N GLU A 341 23.67 -9.99 -12.82
CA GLU A 341 22.21 -9.90 -12.87
C GLU A 341 21.66 -9.32 -11.56
N HIS A 342 21.35 -8.02 -11.55
CA HIS A 342 20.88 -7.30 -10.36
C HIS A 342 19.46 -6.71 -10.49
N GLY A 343 18.67 -7.16 -11.47
CA GLY A 343 17.37 -6.57 -11.78
C GLY A 343 16.42 -6.51 -10.57
N GLU A 344 16.42 -7.52 -9.70
CA GLU A 344 15.58 -7.58 -8.50
C GLU A 344 16.00 -6.52 -7.46
N GLN A 345 17.30 -6.38 -7.19
CA GLN A 345 17.83 -5.40 -6.23
C GLN A 345 17.62 -3.97 -6.74
N ILE A 346 17.88 -3.72 -8.03
CA ILE A 346 17.64 -2.41 -8.65
C ILE A 346 16.17 -2.05 -8.56
N PHE A 347 15.27 -3.01 -8.82
CA PHE A 347 13.84 -2.79 -8.75
C PHE A 347 13.37 -2.41 -7.34
N ALA A 348 13.80 -3.16 -6.32
CA ALA A 348 13.45 -2.88 -4.92
C ALA A 348 13.96 -1.49 -4.45
N LEU A 349 15.19 -1.13 -4.83
CA LEU A 349 15.75 0.19 -4.55
C LEU A 349 14.98 1.29 -5.29
N LEU A 350 14.62 1.04 -6.55
CA LEU A 350 13.87 2.00 -7.36
C LEU A 350 12.48 2.26 -6.79
N THR A 351 11.73 1.22 -6.38
CA THR A 351 10.40 1.41 -5.78
C THR A 351 10.48 2.11 -4.43
N LEU A 352 11.48 1.80 -3.61
CA LEU A 352 11.75 2.51 -2.35
C LEU A 352 12.01 4.00 -2.59
N LEU A 353 12.84 4.35 -3.56
CA LEU A 353 13.16 5.73 -3.89
C LEU A 353 11.97 6.47 -4.48
N LEU A 354 11.23 5.86 -5.41
CA LEU A 354 10.02 6.46 -5.97
C LEU A 354 8.99 6.73 -4.89
N TRP A 355 8.82 5.80 -3.94
CA TRP A 355 7.93 5.97 -2.81
C TRP A 355 8.42 7.11 -1.89
N ARG A 356 9.71 7.10 -1.52
CA ARG A 356 10.30 8.18 -0.71
C ARG A 356 10.14 9.55 -1.37
N LEU A 357 10.39 9.65 -2.67
CA LEU A 357 10.22 10.89 -3.44
C LEU A 357 8.77 11.31 -3.59
N GLN A 358 7.80 10.42 -3.41
CA GLN A 358 6.39 10.80 -3.33
C GLN A 358 6.00 11.25 -1.93
N VAL A 359 6.60 10.61 -0.91
CA VAL A 359 6.34 10.79 0.53
C VAL A 359 6.97 12.06 1.09
N LEU A 360 8.20 12.40 0.69
CA LEU A 360 9.03 13.47 1.26
C LEU A 360 9.26 14.64 0.28
N ALA A 361 8.47 14.75 -0.79
CA ALA A 361 8.54 15.86 -1.75
C ALA A 361 7.41 16.86 -1.49
#